data_AF-A0A4R7CRX0-F1
#
_entry.id   AF-A0A4R7CRX0-F1
#
_cell.length_a   1.000
_cell.length_b   1.000
_cell.length_c   1.000
_cell.angle_alpha   90.00
_cell.angle_beta   90.00
_cell.angle_gamma   90.00
#
_symmetry.space_group_name_H-M   'P 1'
#
loop_
_entity.id
_entity.type
_entity.pdbx_description
1 polymer ?
#
loop_
_entity_poly.entity_id
_entity_poly.type
_entity_poly.pdbx_seq_one_letter_code
_entity_poly.pdbx_strand_id
1 'polypeptide(L)' 'MYMPGKFVDKHQAAIVVFEYIEVWYNRKRMHSALGFMSPEEFGRKLNEQNIAA' A
#
# COMPACT_ATOMS: atom_id res chain seq x y z
N MET A 1 18.37 10.19 10.23
CA MET A 1 17.54 11.39 10.00
C MET A 1 17.24 11.45 8.51
N TYR A 2 15.97 11.27 8.11
CA TYR A 2 15.58 11.35 6.71
C TYR A 2 15.60 12.82 6.26
N MET A 3 16.31 13.13 5.19
CA MET A 3 16.32 14.47 4.62
C MET A 3 14.99 14.70 3.86
N PRO A 4 14.20 15.73 4.19
CA PRO A 4 12.92 15.94 3.55
C PRO A 4 13.13 16.29 2.06
N GLY A 5 12.49 15.51 1.18
CA GLY A 5 12.27 15.87 -0.22
C GLY A 5 12.99 15.06 -1.29
N LYS A 6 13.96 14.20 -0.96
CA LYS A 6 14.60 13.30 -1.94
C LYS A 6 14.98 11.95 -1.34
N PHE A 7 14.64 10.87 -2.04
CA PHE A 7 15.20 9.55 -1.79
C PHE A 7 16.57 9.46 -2.51
N VAL A 8 17.55 8.90 -1.80
CA VAL A 8 18.90 8.67 -2.33
C VAL A 8 18.86 7.62 -3.45
N ASP A 9 18.06 6.58 -3.27
CA ASP A 9 17.87 5.51 -4.25
C ASP A 9 16.46 4.88 -4.13
N LYS A 10 16.17 3.93 -5.03
CA LYS A 10 14.88 3.21 -5.05
C LYS A 10 14.66 2.35 -3.80
N HIS A 11 15.72 1.83 -3.19
CA HIS A 11 15.63 0.99 -2.01
C HIS A 11 15.18 1.81 -0.79
N GLN A 12 15.74 3.00 -0.61
CA GLN A 12 15.30 3.92 0.43
C GLN A 12 13.83 4.33 0.25
N ALA A 13 13.40 4.61 -0.99
CA ALA A 13 12.00 4.90 -1.28
C ALA A 13 11.09 3.72 -0.92
N ALA A 14 11.48 2.50 -1.27
CA ALA A 14 10.71 1.29 -0.98
C ALA A 14 10.52 1.08 0.54
N ILE A 15 11.57 1.29 1.34
CA ILE A 15 11.47 1.19 2.82
C ILE A 15 10.46 2.19 3.38
N VAL A 16 10.54 3.45 2.95
CA VAL A 16 9.64 4.50 3.45
C VAL A 16 8.19 4.23 3.03
N VAL A 17 7.98 3.75 1.80
CA VAL A 17 6.65 3.34 1.33
C VAL A 17 6.13 2.15 2.15
N PHE A 18 6.97 1.16 2.42
CA PHE A 18 6.61 0.01 3.25
C PHE A 18 6.21 0.44 4.66
N GLU A 19 7.03 1.26 5.33
CA GLU A 19 6.73 1.78 6.67
C GLU A 19 5.42 2.57 6.68
N TYR A 20 5.19 3.42 5.67
CA TYR A 20 3.92 4.12 5.52
C TYR A 20 2.75 3.15 5.41
N ILE A 21 2.84 2.13 4.56
CA ILE A 21 1.77 1.15 4.34
C ILE A 21 1.47 0.32 5.61
N GLU A 22 2.51 -0.12 6.32
CA GLU A 22 2.36 -1.03 7.46
C GLU A 22 1.99 -0.31 8.77
N VAL A 23 2.51 0.90 8.99
CA VAL A 23 2.37 1.60 10.28
C VAL A 23 1.30 2.69 10.23
N TRP A 24 1.23 3.43 9.13
CA TRP A 24 0.46 4.67 9.06
C TRP A 24 -0.79 4.60 8.18
N TYR A 25 -0.78 3.74 7.16
CA TYR A 25 -1.85 3.67 6.20
C TYR A 25 -3.06 2.92 6.77
N ASN A 26 -4.23 3.56 6.69
CA ASN A 26 -5.47 2.95 7.17
C ASN A 26 -5.98 1.92 6.17
N ARG A 27 -5.63 0.65 6.39
CA ARG A 27 -6.04 -0.50 5.58
C ARG A 27 -7.56 -0.77 5.55
N LYS A 28 -8.34 -0.16 6.45
CA LYS A 28 -9.81 -0.31 6.56
C LYS A 28 -10.59 0.86 5.95
N ARG A 29 -9.91 1.90 5.48
CA ARG A 29 -10.58 3.07 4.87
C ARG A 29 -11.29 2.63 3.59
N MET A 30 -12.57 2.93 3.44
CA MET A 30 -13.27 2.69 2.17
C MET A 30 -12.81 3.71 1.11
N HIS A 31 -12.55 3.25 -0.10
CA HIS A 31 -12.18 4.09 -1.24
C HIS A 31 -13.20 3.92 -2.37
N SER A 32 -13.81 5.03 -2.83
CA SER A 32 -14.77 5.01 -3.95
C SER A 32 -14.14 4.49 -5.25
N ALA A 33 -12.86 4.79 -5.48
CA ALA A 33 -12.09 4.27 -6.61
C ALA A 33 -11.91 2.74 -6.58
N LEU A 34 -11.99 2.13 -5.40
CA LEU A 34 -11.94 0.66 -5.23
C LEU A 34 -13.35 0.05 -5.21
N GLY A 35 -14.38 0.77 -5.69
CA GLY A 35 -15.76 0.30 -5.61
C GLY A 35 -16.28 0.21 -4.17
N PHE A 36 -15.86 1.14 -3.31
CA PHE A 36 -16.16 1.16 -1.87
C PHE A 36 -15.54 0.02 -1.06
N MET A 37 -14.54 -0.68 -1.60
CA MET A 37 -13.73 -1.63 -0.85
C MET A 37 -12.62 -0.91 -0.08
N SER A 38 -12.19 -1.52 1.02
CA SER A 38 -10.95 -1.15 1.69
C SER A 38 -9.72 -1.69 0.95
N PRO A 39 -8.53 -1.10 1.13
CA PRO A 39 -7.29 -1.59 0.53
C PRO A 39 -7.00 -3.06 0.87
N GLU A 40 -7.33 -3.49 2.08
CA GLU A 40 -7.17 -4.89 2.51
C GLU A 40 -8.11 -5.84 1.76
N GLU A 41 -9.39 -5.48 1.63
CA GLU A 41 -10.38 -6.27 0.89
C GLU A 41 -10.03 -6.35 -0.60
N PHE A 42 -9.62 -5.22 -1.18
CA PHE A 42 -9.17 -5.17 -2.56
C PHE A 42 -7.94 -6.08 -2.78
N GLY A 43 -6.96 -6.02 -1.87
CA GLY A 43 -5.79 -6.90 -1.91
C GLY A 43 -6.14 -8.39 -1.79
N ARG A 44 -7.06 -8.75 -0.89
CA ARG A 44 -7.57 -10.12 -0.75
C ARG A 44 -8.21 -10.61 -2.05
N LYS A 45 -9.10 -9.81 -2.64
CA LYS A 45 -9.75 -10.12 -3.92
C LYS A 45 -8.77 -10.31 -5.06
N LEU A 46 -7.71 -9.49 -5.13
CA LEU A 46 -6.67 -9.62 -6.16
C LEU A 46 -5.89 -10.93 -6.00
N ASN A 47 -5.55 -11.31 -4.77
CA ASN A 47 -4.86 -12.57 -4.49
C ASN A 47 -5.72 -13.79 -4.85
N GLU A 48 -7.03 -13.75 -4.56
CA GLU A 48 -7.97 -14.81 -4.97
C GLU A 48 -8.01 -14.97 -6.50
N GLN A 49 -7.98 -13.86 -7.26
CA GLN A 49 -7.93 -13.89 -8.72
C GLN A 49 -6.63 -14.50 -9.24
N ASN A 50 -5.49 -14.20 -8.62
CA ASN A 50 -4.19 -14.76 -9.00
C ASN A 50 -4.08 -16.27 -8.71
N ILE A 51 -4.79 -16.77 -7.70
CA ILE A 51 -4.83 -18.21 -7.37
C ILE A 51 -5.78 -18.97 -8.30
N ALA A 52 -6.83 -18.30 -8.79
CA ALA A 52 -7.82 -18.88 -9.69
C ALA A 52 -7.41 -18.87 -11.18
N ALA A 53 -6.28 -18.26 -11.54
CA ALA A 53 -5.72 -18.18 -12.89
C ALA A 53 -4.58 -19.18 -13.09
#